data_AF-A0A125SUN6-F1
#
_entry.id   AF-A0A125SUN6-F1
#
_cell.length_a   1.000
_cell.length_b   1.000
_cell.length_c   1.000
_cell.angle_alpha   90.00
_cell.angle_beta   90.00
_cell.angle_gamma   90.00
#
_symmetry.space_group_name_H-M   'P 1'
#
loop_
_entity.id
_entity.type
_entity.pdbx_description
1 polymer ?
#
loop_
_entity_poly.entity_id
_entity_poly.type
_entity_poly.pdbx_seq_one_letter_code
_entity_poly.pdbx_strand_id
1 'polypeptide(L)'
;VNDTLRVLVVSQGNSKNDAKVSDRTGNVNVPGGLPCNPVIIYFLEHDIAEMEQLTGGQRRYFQQRVRMALAAGPAITPVSSEALGLGKNAKAQQIVIQPYLNDPNAERFTKYLAKRYTFVMADDVPGRLLMIHTKVPGDGNDFAHPLQKETIA
;
A
#
# COMPACT_ATOMS: atom_id res chain seq x y z
N VAL A 1 -15.46 -7.58 -7.13
CA VAL A 1 -15.36 -6.78 -8.37
C VAL A 1 -13.88 -6.51 -8.58
N ASN A 2 -13.34 -6.83 -9.76
CA ASN A 2 -11.94 -6.53 -10.07
C ASN A 2 -11.92 -5.14 -10.71
N ASP A 3 -11.20 -4.21 -10.10
CA ASP A 3 -10.95 -2.88 -10.66
C ASP A 3 -9.61 -2.87 -11.39
N THR A 4 -9.44 -2.01 -12.39
CA THR A 4 -8.19 -1.92 -13.16
C THR A 4 -7.59 -0.53 -13.02
N LEU A 5 -6.42 -0.45 -12.40
CA LEU A 5 -5.62 0.76 -12.34
C LEU A 5 -4.71 0.83 -13.56
N ARG A 6 -4.78 1.94 -14.31
CA ARG A 6 -3.85 2.22 -15.41
C ARG A 6 -2.91 3.32 -15.00
N VAL A 7 -1.63 3.10 -15.25
CA VAL A 7 -0.58 4.08 -15.00
C VAL A 7 0.25 4.27 -16.25
N LEU A 8 0.35 5.52 -16.69
CA LEU A 8 1.24 5.94 -17.75
C LEU A 8 2.29 6.86 -17.15
N VAL A 9 3.55 6.43 -17.14
CA VAL A 9 4.69 7.28 -16.77
C VAL A 9 5.45 7.60 -18.05
N VAL A 10 5.66 8.89 -18.32
CA VAL A 10 6.29 9.35 -19.56
C VAL A 10 7.80 9.51 -19.38
N SER A 11 8.26 9.89 -18.19
CA SER A 11 9.67 10.01 -17.84
C SER A 11 10.21 8.77 -17.12
N GLN A 12 11.49 8.43 -17.36
CA GLN A 12 12.13 7.33 -16.64
C GLN A 12 12.07 7.56 -15.13
N GLY A 13 11.59 6.56 -14.39
CA GLY A 13 11.45 6.62 -12.93
C GLY A 13 10.49 7.70 -12.41
N ASN A 14 9.58 8.21 -13.25
CA ASN A 14 8.70 9.35 -12.93
C ASN A 14 9.47 10.62 -12.50
N SER A 15 10.69 10.81 -13.01
CA SER A 15 11.58 11.93 -12.66
C SER A 15 10.99 13.32 -12.93
N LYS A 16 10.02 13.43 -13.85
CA LYS A 16 9.30 14.68 -14.16
C LYS A 16 7.93 14.81 -13.48
N ASN A 17 7.55 13.85 -12.61
CA ASN A 17 6.20 13.75 -12.04
C ASN A 17 5.10 13.79 -13.10
N ASP A 18 5.33 13.13 -14.22
CA ASP A 18 4.43 13.08 -15.37
C ASP A 18 3.56 11.80 -15.40
N ALA A 19 3.54 11.07 -14.29
CA ALA A 19 2.64 9.96 -14.07
C ALA A 19 1.17 10.39 -14.20
N LYS A 20 0.45 9.71 -15.09
CA LYS A 20 -1.01 9.79 -15.20
C LYS A 20 -1.59 8.49 -14.67
N VAL A 21 -2.47 8.60 -13.68
CA VAL A 21 -3.16 7.47 -13.05
C VAL A 21 -4.64 7.57 -13.38
N SER A 22 -5.25 6.45 -13.76
CA SER A 22 -6.70 6.37 -13.97
C SER A 22 -7.26 5.04 -13.48
N ASP A 23 -8.44 5.07 -12.87
CA ASP A 23 -9.22 3.91 -12.44
C ASP A 23 -10.59 3.89 -13.15
N ARG A 24 -11.53 3.05 -12.70
CA ARG A 24 -12.90 3.01 -13.28
C ARG A 24 -13.68 4.32 -13.18
N THR A 25 -13.27 5.25 -12.31
CA THR A 25 -13.90 6.57 -12.12
C THR A 25 -13.30 7.63 -13.04
N GLY A 26 -12.19 7.33 -13.72
CA GLY A 26 -11.51 8.22 -14.65
C GLY A 26 -10.12 8.60 -14.17
N ASN A 27 -9.69 9.83 -14.47
CA ASN A 27 -8.37 10.31 -14.07
C ASN A 27 -8.31 10.60 -12.57
N VAL A 28 -7.27 10.08 -11.92
CA VAL A 28 -7.02 10.27 -10.49
C VAL A 28 -5.83 11.19 -10.30
N ASN A 29 -6.04 12.25 -9.53
CA ASN A 29 -4.96 13.14 -9.15
C ASN A 29 -4.17 12.53 -7.98
N VAL A 30 -2.96 12.07 -8.26
CA VAL A 30 -2.02 11.59 -7.24
C VAL A 30 -0.99 12.67 -6.94
N PRO A 31 -0.63 12.89 -5.65
CA PRO A 31 0.47 13.78 -5.31
C PRO A 31 1.76 13.43 -6.07
N GLY A 32 2.29 14.40 -6.81
CA GLY A 32 3.61 14.31 -7.44
C GLY A 32 4.74 14.69 -6.47
N GLY A 33 5.98 14.60 -6.93
CA GLY A 33 7.18 15.03 -6.21
C GLY A 33 7.93 13.91 -5.51
N LEU A 34 7.40 12.69 -5.54
CA LEU A 34 7.93 11.56 -4.79
C LEU A 34 8.64 10.58 -5.74
N PRO A 35 9.89 10.19 -5.45
CA PRO A 35 10.64 9.23 -6.26
C PRO A 35 10.17 7.80 -5.98
N CYS A 36 8.89 7.51 -6.25
CA CYS A 36 8.31 6.19 -6.09
C CYS A 36 7.31 5.89 -7.20
N ASN A 37 6.90 4.62 -7.30
CA ASN A 37 5.86 4.21 -8.23
C ASN A 37 4.53 4.90 -7.84
N PRO A 38 3.87 5.64 -8.74
CA PRO A 38 2.62 6.36 -8.45
C PRO A 38 1.46 5.44 -8.02
N VAL A 39 1.49 4.15 -8.38
CA VAL A 39 0.55 3.14 -7.87
C VAL A 39 0.59 3.06 -6.34
N ILE A 40 1.77 3.20 -5.73
CA ILE A 40 1.93 3.19 -4.28
C ILE A 40 1.18 4.36 -3.66
N ILE A 41 1.34 5.56 -4.22
CA ILE A 41 0.67 6.76 -3.71
C ILE A 41 -0.84 6.65 -3.90
N TYR A 42 -1.29 6.24 -5.08
CA TYR A 42 -2.71 5.98 -5.33
C TYR A 42 -3.31 5.05 -4.29
N PHE A 43 -2.69 3.88 -4.09
CA PHE A 43 -3.21 2.84 -3.19
C PHE A 43 -3.25 3.33 -1.73
N LEU A 44 -2.18 3.97 -1.26
CA LEU A 44 -2.14 4.50 0.10
C LEU A 44 -3.16 5.61 0.33
N GLU A 45 -3.34 6.52 -0.62
CA GLU A 45 -4.33 7.60 -0.49
C GLU A 45 -5.77 7.08 -0.57
N HIS A 46 -6.02 6.01 -1.35
CA HIS A 46 -7.31 5.32 -1.36
C HIS A 46 -7.63 4.70 -0.01
N ASP A 47 -6.72 3.87 0.53
CA ASP A 47 -6.87 3.23 1.83
C ASP A 47 -7.02 4.25 2.96
N ILE A 48 -6.29 5.37 2.91
CA ILE A 48 -6.40 6.45 3.89
C ILE A 48 -7.76 7.15 3.82
N ALA A 49 -8.29 7.39 2.62
CA ALA A 49 -9.62 7.99 2.46
C ALA A 49 -10.70 7.05 3.01
N GLU A 50 -10.55 5.74 2.82
CA GLU A 50 -11.44 4.75 3.41
C GLU A 50 -11.31 4.71 4.95
N MET A 51 -10.09 4.76 5.48
CA MET A 51 -9.84 4.86 6.92
C MET A 51 -10.51 6.11 7.52
N GLU A 52 -10.42 7.26 6.87
CA GLU A 52 -11.12 8.49 7.27
C GLU A 52 -12.64 8.28 7.29
N GLN A 53 -13.21 7.69 6.24
CA GLN A 53 -14.65 7.43 6.16
C GLN A 53 -15.14 6.45 7.23
N LEU A 54 -14.41 5.36 7.46
CA LEU A 54 -14.84 4.27 8.35
C LEU A 54 -14.62 4.59 9.83
N THR A 55 -13.66 5.46 10.16
CA THR A 55 -13.30 5.78 11.56
C THR A 55 -13.69 7.19 11.99
N GLY A 56 -13.98 8.09 11.04
CA GLY A 56 -14.12 9.53 11.31
C GLY A 56 -12.80 10.20 11.73
N GLY A 57 -11.66 9.50 11.62
CA GLY A 57 -10.34 10.03 11.89
C GLY A 57 -9.86 10.97 10.78
N GLN A 58 -8.90 11.84 11.09
CA GLN A 58 -8.40 12.82 10.13
C GLN A 58 -7.42 12.17 9.14
N ARG A 59 -7.62 12.37 7.82
CA ARG A 59 -6.69 11.89 6.77
C ARG A 59 -5.21 12.15 7.05
N ARG A 60 -4.87 13.39 7.44
CA ARG A 60 -3.48 13.80 7.73
C ARG A 60 -2.85 12.95 8.85
N TYR A 61 -3.64 12.50 9.80
CA TYR A 61 -3.20 11.65 10.88
C TYR A 61 -2.72 10.28 10.35
N PHE A 62 -3.56 9.61 9.57
CA PHE A 62 -3.24 8.31 8.99
C PHE A 62 -2.04 8.40 8.03
N GLN A 63 -1.97 9.44 7.19
CA GLN A 63 -0.80 9.72 6.35
C GLN A 63 0.48 9.80 7.17
N GLN A 64 0.45 10.52 8.30
CA GLN A 64 1.60 10.67 9.18
C GLN A 64 2.02 9.32 9.79
N ARG A 65 1.07 8.51 10.26
CA ARG A 65 1.36 7.17 10.82
C ARG A 65 2.03 6.26 9.79
N VAL A 66 1.49 6.19 8.57
CA VAL A 66 2.08 5.39 7.48
C VAL A 66 3.48 5.89 7.14
N ARG A 67 3.65 7.21 7.01
CA ARG A 67 4.95 7.83 6.71
C ARG A 67 5.99 7.50 7.78
N MET A 68 5.63 7.61 9.06
CA MET A 68 6.52 7.29 10.17
C MET A 68 6.91 5.80 10.17
N ALA A 69 5.96 4.91 9.89
CA ALA A 69 6.22 3.48 9.85
C ALA A 69 7.17 3.08 8.71
N LEU A 70 7.07 3.73 7.55
CA LEU A 70 8.03 3.57 6.45
C LEU A 70 9.39 4.19 6.79
N ALA A 71 9.41 5.38 7.38
CA ALA A 71 10.63 6.09 7.76
C ALA A 71 11.43 5.38 8.87
N ALA A 72 10.76 4.53 9.67
CA ALA A 72 11.41 3.72 10.69
C ALA A 72 12.32 2.61 10.14
N GLY A 73 12.37 2.42 8.81
CA GLY A 73 13.23 1.43 8.17
C GLY A 73 12.78 0.00 8.44
N PRO A 74 11.55 -0.38 8.02
CA PRO A 74 11.07 -1.74 8.19
C PRO A 74 12.00 -2.76 7.53
N ALA A 75 12.04 -3.98 8.09
CA ALA A 75 12.85 -5.05 7.54
C ALA A 75 12.45 -5.35 6.08
N ILE A 76 13.48 -5.54 5.25
CA ILE A 76 13.34 -5.95 3.85
C ILE A 76 13.66 -7.44 3.79
N THR A 77 12.64 -8.26 3.53
CA THR A 77 12.76 -9.72 3.53
C THR A 77 12.77 -10.25 2.11
N PRO A 78 13.81 -10.99 1.67
CA PRO A 78 13.79 -11.66 0.38
C PRO A 78 12.66 -12.69 0.31
N VAL A 79 11.91 -12.70 -0.79
CA VAL A 79 10.80 -13.63 -1.06
C VAL A 79 10.83 -14.06 -2.53
N SER A 80 10.29 -15.24 -2.83
CA SER A 80 10.03 -15.65 -4.21
C SER A 80 8.61 -15.23 -4.60
N SER A 81 8.43 -14.74 -5.83
CA SER A 81 7.11 -14.37 -6.34
C SER A 81 6.16 -15.56 -6.42
N GLU A 82 6.67 -16.76 -6.71
CA GLU A 82 5.86 -17.99 -6.75
C GLU A 82 5.31 -18.37 -5.37
N ALA A 83 6.09 -18.20 -4.31
CA ALA A 83 5.65 -18.45 -2.94
C ALA A 83 4.49 -17.52 -2.52
N LEU A 84 4.36 -16.37 -3.18
CA LEU A 84 3.27 -15.42 -3.01
C LEU A 84 2.10 -15.64 -3.99
N GLY A 85 2.18 -16.68 -4.84
CA GLY A 85 1.19 -16.95 -5.88
C GLY A 85 1.21 -15.93 -7.03
N LEU A 86 2.31 -15.18 -7.19
CA LEU A 86 2.53 -14.21 -8.27
C LEU A 86 3.28 -14.87 -9.45
N GLY A 87 3.50 -14.10 -10.53
CA GLY A 87 4.16 -14.57 -11.75
C GLY A 87 5.52 -15.24 -11.52
N LYS A 88 5.92 -16.13 -12.44
CA LYS A 88 7.13 -16.96 -12.30
C LYS A 88 8.44 -16.15 -12.45
N ASN A 89 9.42 -16.52 -11.63
CA ASN A 89 10.86 -16.25 -11.66
C ASN A 89 11.36 -14.87 -11.21
N ALA A 90 10.57 -14.07 -10.50
CA ALA A 90 11.05 -12.79 -9.97
C ALA A 90 11.65 -12.96 -8.57
N LYS A 91 12.92 -12.56 -8.39
CA LYS A 91 13.49 -12.34 -7.06
C LYS A 91 12.86 -11.09 -6.47
N ALA A 92 12.07 -11.28 -5.42
CA ALA A 92 11.30 -10.20 -4.83
C ALA A 92 11.77 -9.88 -3.41
N GLN A 93 11.38 -8.70 -2.96
CA GLN A 93 11.61 -8.18 -1.62
C GLN A 93 10.27 -7.78 -1.03
N GLN A 94 9.98 -8.28 0.16
CA GLN A 94 8.79 -7.95 0.92
C GLN A 94 9.12 -6.94 2.01
N ILE A 95 8.30 -5.90 2.09
CA ILE A 95 8.34 -4.88 3.14
C ILE A 95 6.99 -4.89 3.83
N VAL A 96 6.98 -5.01 5.15
CA VAL A 96 5.76 -5.06 5.95
C VAL A 96 5.79 -3.97 7.01
N ILE A 97 4.72 -3.19 7.11
CA ILE A 97 4.53 -2.19 8.16
C ILE A 97 3.18 -2.37 8.86
N GLN A 98 3.13 -2.02 10.13
CA GLN A 98 1.90 -1.91 10.93
C GLN A 98 1.84 -0.52 11.56
N PRO A 99 1.37 0.50 10.82
CA PRO A 99 1.48 1.91 11.23
C PRO A 99 0.78 2.25 12.55
N TYR A 100 -0.24 1.46 12.91
CA TYR A 100 -1.13 1.74 14.02
C TYR A 100 -0.89 0.86 15.26
N LEU A 101 0.07 -0.09 15.21
CA LEU A 101 0.26 -1.08 16.28
C LEU A 101 0.58 -0.43 17.63
N ASN A 102 1.39 0.63 17.61
CA ASN A 102 1.79 1.42 18.79
C ASN A 102 1.24 2.85 18.68
N ASP A 103 -0.03 2.97 18.29
CA ASP A 103 -0.68 4.27 18.12
C ASP A 103 -1.15 4.82 19.48
N PRO A 104 -0.77 6.05 19.88
CA PRO A 104 -1.24 6.63 21.14
C PRO A 104 -2.75 6.91 21.17
N ASN A 105 -3.41 6.98 20.00
CA ASN A 105 -4.84 7.14 19.82
C ASN A 105 -5.53 5.81 19.44
N ALA A 106 -4.85 4.67 19.62
CA ALA A 106 -5.31 3.32 19.30
C ALA A 106 -6.76 3.00 19.73
N GLU A 107 -7.18 3.50 20.89
CA GLU A 107 -8.52 3.27 21.44
C GLU A 107 -9.65 3.74 20.52
N ARG A 108 -9.38 4.73 19.65
CA ARG A 108 -10.39 5.30 18.74
C ARG A 108 -10.63 4.46 17.49
N PHE A 109 -9.74 3.53 17.16
CA PHE A 109 -9.80 2.72 15.94
C PHE A 109 -9.22 1.31 16.18
N THR A 110 -9.68 0.69 17.27
CA THR A 110 -9.21 -0.62 17.76
C THR A 110 -9.22 -1.72 16.72
N LYS A 111 -10.25 -1.76 15.84
CA LYS A 111 -10.33 -2.73 14.73
C LYS A 111 -9.14 -2.64 13.77
N TYR A 112 -8.54 -1.47 13.61
CA TYR A 112 -7.48 -1.20 12.64
C TYR A 112 -6.07 -1.18 13.26
N LEU A 113 -5.95 -1.37 14.56
CA LEU A 113 -4.69 -1.29 15.29
C LEU A 113 -3.62 -2.23 14.70
N ALA A 114 -4.02 -3.46 14.39
CA ALA A 114 -3.16 -4.46 13.81
C ALA A 114 -3.11 -4.41 12.27
N LYS A 115 -3.72 -3.40 11.62
CA LYS A 115 -3.72 -3.29 10.15
C LYS A 115 -2.29 -3.33 9.61
N ARG A 116 -2.09 -4.15 8.59
CA ARG A 116 -0.81 -4.42 7.96
C ARG A 116 -0.82 -3.95 6.52
N TYR A 117 0.25 -3.26 6.12
CA TYR A 117 0.54 -2.95 4.72
C TYR A 117 1.74 -3.81 4.32
N THR A 118 1.61 -4.47 3.18
CA THR A 118 2.67 -5.27 2.58
C THR A 118 2.96 -4.73 1.20
N PHE A 119 4.23 -4.46 0.93
CA PHE A 119 4.74 -4.08 -0.37
C PHE A 119 5.66 -5.20 -0.85
N VAL A 120 5.49 -5.62 -2.10
CA VAL A 120 6.37 -6.59 -2.75
C VAL A 120 7.00 -5.91 -3.95
N MET A 121 8.32 -5.80 -3.90
CA MET A 121 9.13 -5.12 -4.90
C MET A 121 9.99 -6.15 -5.62
N ALA A 122 10.24 -5.94 -6.91
CA ALA A 122 11.21 -6.73 -7.67
C ALA A 122 11.91 -5.85 -8.70
N ASP A 123 13.21 -6.06 -8.89
CA ASP A 123 14.01 -5.20 -9.78
C ASP A 123 13.75 -5.44 -11.27
N ASP A 124 13.23 -6.62 -11.61
CA ASP A 124 13.01 -7.10 -12.98
C ASP A 124 11.61 -6.79 -13.53
N VAL A 125 10.77 -6.08 -12.78
CA VAL A 125 9.43 -5.66 -13.23
C VAL A 125 9.32 -4.16 -13.50
N PRO A 126 8.50 -3.74 -14.48
CA PRO A 126 8.23 -2.33 -14.72
C PRO A 126 7.75 -1.59 -13.47
N GLY A 127 8.39 -0.47 -13.14
CA GLY A 127 8.05 0.30 -11.94
C GLY A 127 8.39 -0.38 -10.62
N ARG A 128 9.12 -1.51 -10.66
CA ARG A 128 9.66 -2.28 -9.52
C ARG A 128 8.65 -2.81 -8.50
N LEU A 129 7.36 -2.67 -8.78
CA LEU A 129 6.29 -3.03 -7.86
C LEU A 129 5.57 -4.26 -8.40
N LEU A 130 5.58 -5.34 -7.62
CA LEU A 130 4.84 -6.56 -7.93
C LEU A 130 3.47 -6.58 -7.26
N MET A 131 3.38 -6.13 -6.01
CA MET A 131 2.13 -6.15 -5.27
C MET A 131 2.14 -5.12 -4.15
N ILE A 132 0.97 -4.53 -3.89
CA ILE A 132 0.65 -3.86 -2.63
C ILE A 132 -0.62 -4.49 -2.10
N HIS A 133 -0.66 -4.80 -0.82
CA HIS A 133 -1.92 -5.16 -0.19
C HIS A 133 -2.00 -4.69 1.25
N THR A 134 -3.23 -4.44 1.71
CA THR A 134 -3.54 -4.21 3.12
C THR A 134 -4.37 -5.36 3.67
N LYS A 135 -4.21 -5.62 4.97
CA LYS A 135 -5.09 -6.51 5.72
C LYS A 135 -5.41 -5.90 7.07
N VAL A 136 -6.70 -5.88 7.40
CA VAL A 136 -7.18 -5.73 8.77
C VAL A 136 -7.49 -7.14 9.26
N PRO A 137 -6.81 -7.64 10.31
CA PRO A 137 -7.02 -9.02 10.75
C PRO A 137 -8.43 -9.22 11.32
N GLY A 138 -8.86 -10.48 11.29
CA GLY A 138 -10.00 -11.01 12.03
C GLY A 138 -9.81 -10.94 13.55
N ASP A 139 -10.81 -11.47 14.25
CA ASP A 139 -10.76 -11.63 15.70
C ASP A 139 -9.50 -12.39 16.14
N GLY A 140 -8.93 -11.99 17.29
CA GLY A 140 -7.69 -12.61 17.79
C GLY A 140 -6.45 -12.37 16.91
N ASN A 141 -6.45 -11.32 16.07
CA ASN A 141 -5.39 -11.01 15.10
C ASN A 141 -5.23 -12.05 13.99
N ASP A 142 -6.33 -12.66 13.54
CA ASP A 142 -6.33 -13.64 12.46
C ASP A 142 -6.13 -13.00 11.07
N PHE A 143 -4.92 -13.10 10.52
CA PHE A 143 -4.62 -12.63 9.15
C PHE A 143 -4.98 -13.64 8.04
N ALA A 144 -5.36 -14.87 8.39
CA ALA A 144 -5.88 -15.87 7.47
C ALA A 144 -7.35 -15.58 7.14
N HIS A 145 -8.12 -15.08 8.11
CA HIS A 145 -9.51 -14.64 7.96
C HIS A 145 -9.65 -13.13 8.24
N PRO A 146 -9.12 -12.25 7.36
CA PRO A 146 -9.14 -10.83 7.60
C PRO A 146 -10.55 -10.23 7.50
N LEU A 147 -10.85 -9.25 8.36
CA LEU A 147 -12.07 -8.43 8.25
C LEU A 147 -12.10 -7.62 6.96
N GLN A 148 -10.93 -7.15 6.54
CA GLN A 148 -10.77 -6.34 5.34
C GLN A 148 -9.46 -6.69 4.65
N LYS A 149 -9.50 -6.79 3.31
CA LYS A 149 -8.30 -6.93 2.47
C LYS A 149 -8.47 -6.10 1.20
N GLU A 150 -7.38 -5.49 0.75
CA GLU A 150 -7.29 -4.82 -0.54
C GLU A 150 -5.95 -5.16 -1.17
N THR A 151 -5.92 -5.40 -2.48
CA THR A 151 -4.71 -5.83 -3.21
C THR A 151 -4.66 -5.20 -4.59
N ILE A 152 -3.49 -4.70 -4.98
CA ILE A 152 -3.09 -4.47 -6.37
C ILE A 152 -1.88 -5.38 -6.65
N ALA A 153 -1.95 -6.17 -7.73
CA ALA A 153 -0.90 -7.10 -8.18
C ALA A 153 -0.88 -7.18 -9.72
#